data_AF-Q7S3M1-F1
#
_entry.id   AF-Q7S3M1-F1
#
_cell.length_a   1.000
_cell.length_b   1.000
_cell.length_c   1.000
_cell.angle_alpha   90.00
_cell.angle_beta   90.00
_cell.angle_gamma   90.00
#
_symmetry.space_group_name_H-M   'P 1'
#
loop_
_entity.id
_entity.type
_entity.pdbx_description
1 polymer ?
#
loop_
_entity_poly.entity_id
_entity_poly.type
_entity_poly.pdbx_seq_one_letter_code
_entity_poly.pdbx_strand_id
1 'polypeptide(L)'
;MTATSRDPPTSGHDGHDHRNPRFVNGRVGHGHKDHASANGHASSDHQDHPPSNGHILHGYLNHFLHNGYATDGQLASLANGASDVDMSREFLATLDTYNSMHTDMNKGLNLLMDVYRDKNDKLREYDEHHLKMWSKLEEYEKKIRCLEAKNRALNDSPNAFACLIIDGDGALFHDEYIIQGEEGGREAAHELHSALKTFLESTNMEDHIKFIVVKIYLNVEGLSRALMESGIIHEDDKLTKFGRGFCQAQPFFEFIDVGHGKEKADLKATKHFELMVNLKDCKRVMLAGCHDNGYATSLEEYSRWATDKITLVETTPAANGIAKLKQDFDFQQFPDIFRSEPLCSRKRHQQSRSTITSFGTIEPFPSPSSTYATKFNGGPSSAALTKRPSPPPAAAFGFAASNSGDSQSEDNQAPEDKGRQPVLSYAKAAGTQSVGYIKVGRLASSSDVLMGKCRNPQPPKTEKRYFFLNKAQQRVDYPLCRAPDTKVREEVEEKIRKNRANFCNGYHLINRCKHLAENHHGPCDYTHGEPLSKEAKKYLWYKARSVVCKNGSDCREDYCLAGHHCAWGKDCRYKDDCRFKKMHGIDLERFYVVHEGDPCPKPIRRV
;
A
#
# COMPACT_ATOMS: atom_id res chain seq x y z
N MET A 1 65.75 -36.20 -4.94
CA MET A 1 65.13 -37.50 -4.59
C MET A 1 63.71 -37.19 -4.16
N THR A 2 62.73 -37.38 -5.07
CA THR A 2 61.70 -38.45 -5.03
C THR A 2 60.61 -38.18 -3.98
N ALA A 3 59.36 -37.83 -4.36
CA ALA A 3 58.26 -38.72 -4.83
C ALA A 3 57.61 -39.50 -3.64
N THR A 4 56.30 -39.78 -3.52
CA THR A 4 55.13 -39.69 -4.44
C THR A 4 53.78 -39.79 -3.67
N SER A 5 52.66 -39.70 -4.39
CA SER A 5 51.23 -39.76 -3.99
C SER A 5 50.72 -40.90 -3.08
N ARG A 6 49.49 -40.72 -2.52
CA ARG A 6 48.33 -41.64 -2.64
C ARG A 6 47.02 -41.11 -1.99
N ASP A 7 45.91 -41.16 -2.73
CA ASP A 7 44.50 -41.19 -2.26
C ASP A 7 44.13 -42.63 -1.76
N PRO A 8 42.88 -43.04 -1.44
CA PRO A 8 41.53 -42.38 -1.37
C PRO A 8 40.83 -42.69 0.00
N PRO A 9 39.49 -42.69 0.26
CA PRO A 9 38.33 -42.53 -0.65
C PRO A 9 37.15 -41.65 -0.20
N THR A 10 36.24 -41.52 -1.16
CA THR A 10 34.94 -40.82 -1.15
C THR A 10 33.82 -41.56 -0.41
N SER A 11 32.94 -40.80 0.24
CA SER A 11 31.51 -41.13 0.37
C SER A 11 30.71 -39.83 0.25
N GLY A 12 29.47 -39.90 -0.26
CA GLY A 12 28.63 -38.72 -0.43
C GLY A 12 27.17 -39.01 -0.15
N HIS A 13 26.39 -37.94 0.08
CA HIS A 13 25.01 -37.81 -0.39
C HIS A 13 24.52 -36.36 -0.23
N ASP A 14 24.16 -35.76 -1.37
CA ASP A 14 23.03 -34.87 -1.64
C ASP A 14 22.58 -33.83 -0.59
N GLY A 15 22.86 -32.56 -0.91
CA GLY A 15 22.10 -31.42 -0.40
C GLY A 15 21.09 -30.92 -1.44
N HIS A 16 19.82 -30.78 -1.06
CA HIS A 16 18.79 -30.15 -1.88
C HIS A 16 18.92 -28.62 -1.85
N ASP A 17 19.26 -27.98 -2.98
CA ASP A 17 19.28 -26.52 -3.15
C ASP A 17 17.98 -26.04 -3.84
N HIS A 18 17.10 -25.37 -3.09
CA HIS A 18 15.85 -24.82 -3.62
C HIS A 18 16.05 -23.42 -4.21
N ARG A 19 16.33 -23.34 -5.51
CA ARG A 19 16.33 -22.05 -6.26
C ARG A 19 15.06 -21.84 -7.07
N ASN A 20 14.47 -20.66 -6.86
CA ASN A 20 13.27 -20.16 -7.53
C ASN A 20 13.62 -19.63 -8.95
N PRO A 21 12.99 -20.11 -10.04
CA PRO A 21 13.33 -19.67 -11.40
C PRO A 21 12.67 -18.34 -11.78
N ARG A 22 13.50 -17.40 -12.28
CA ARG A 22 13.04 -16.16 -12.92
C ARG A 22 12.36 -16.48 -14.27
N PHE A 23 11.15 -15.99 -14.50
CA PHE A 23 10.54 -16.02 -15.83
C PHE A 23 11.16 -14.95 -16.74
N VAL A 24 11.66 -15.40 -17.90
CA VAL A 24 12.20 -14.53 -18.97
C VAL A 24 11.16 -14.43 -20.08
N ASN A 25 10.76 -13.21 -20.45
CA ASN A 25 9.79 -12.96 -21.52
C ASN A 25 10.40 -13.21 -22.91
N GLY A 26 10.04 -14.33 -23.55
CA GLY A 26 10.34 -14.59 -24.95
C GLY A 26 9.33 -13.92 -25.89
N ARG A 27 9.78 -12.93 -26.67
CA ARG A 27 9.04 -12.43 -27.84
C ARG A 27 8.95 -13.52 -28.91
N VAL A 28 7.75 -13.82 -29.40
CA VAL A 28 7.55 -14.56 -30.66
C VAL A 28 7.00 -13.59 -31.71
N GLY A 29 7.75 -13.38 -32.78
CA GLY A 29 7.36 -12.49 -33.88
C GLY A 29 6.33 -13.12 -34.81
N HIS A 30 5.39 -12.31 -35.30
CA HIS A 30 4.51 -12.72 -36.40
C HIS A 30 5.27 -12.65 -37.74
N GLY A 31 5.33 -13.77 -38.46
CA GLY A 31 5.75 -13.82 -39.85
C GLY A 31 4.53 -14.02 -40.76
N HIS A 32 4.20 -13.02 -41.58
CA HIS A 32 3.30 -13.21 -42.72
C HIS A 32 3.88 -14.26 -43.67
N LYS A 33 3.01 -15.13 -44.21
CA LYS A 33 3.12 -15.62 -45.58
C LYS A 33 1.74 -16.00 -46.09
N ASP A 34 1.31 -15.30 -47.13
CA ASP A 34 0.07 -15.55 -47.84
C ASP A 34 0.21 -16.79 -48.74
N HIS A 35 -0.85 -17.58 -48.86
CA HIS A 35 -1.15 -18.27 -50.11
C HIS A 35 -2.66 -18.50 -50.20
N ALA A 36 -3.26 -17.96 -51.27
CA ALA A 36 -4.69 -18.08 -51.52
C ALA A 36 -5.03 -19.38 -52.25
N SER A 37 -6.21 -19.93 -51.96
CA SER A 37 -7.07 -20.50 -53.00
C SER A 37 -8.54 -20.38 -52.58
N ALA A 38 -9.34 -19.93 -53.53
CA ALA A 38 -10.77 -19.77 -53.35
C ALA A 38 -11.49 -21.13 -53.47
N ASN A 39 -12.61 -21.26 -52.78
CA ASN A 39 -13.90 -21.60 -53.40
C ASN A 39 -15.00 -21.44 -52.35
N GLY A 40 -15.90 -20.48 -52.56
CA GLY A 40 -17.17 -20.43 -51.83
C GLY A 40 -18.26 -21.11 -52.65
N HIS A 41 -19.26 -21.68 -51.99
CA HIS A 41 -20.66 -21.87 -52.42
C HIS A 41 -21.44 -21.97 -51.09
N ALA A 42 -22.25 -20.97 -50.73
CA ALA A 42 -23.66 -20.88 -51.09
C ALA A 42 -24.51 -21.95 -50.36
N SER A 43 -25.00 -21.59 -49.16
CA SER A 43 -26.01 -22.35 -48.43
C SER A 43 -27.40 -22.08 -49.01
N SER A 44 -28.21 -23.12 -49.15
CA SER A 44 -29.65 -23.02 -49.38
C SER A 44 -30.37 -24.05 -48.52
N ASP A 45 -31.35 -23.59 -47.74
CA ASP A 45 -32.17 -24.45 -46.88
C ASP A 45 -32.96 -25.48 -47.69
N HIS A 46 -33.10 -26.70 -47.16
CA HIS A 46 -34.27 -27.54 -47.45
C HIS A 46 -34.69 -28.32 -46.21
N GLN A 47 -36.01 -28.43 -46.03
CA GLN A 47 -36.66 -29.10 -44.91
C GLN A 47 -36.75 -30.61 -45.17
N ASP A 48 -36.41 -31.43 -44.18
CA ASP A 48 -36.52 -32.89 -44.29
C ASP A 48 -37.97 -33.38 -44.16
N HIS A 49 -38.39 -34.19 -45.13
CA HIS A 49 -39.50 -35.12 -45.02
C HIS A 49 -38.98 -36.56 -45.23
N PRO A 50 -39.52 -37.57 -44.52
CA PRO A 50 -38.97 -38.93 -44.55
C PRO A 50 -39.37 -39.69 -45.83
N PRO A 51 -38.45 -40.47 -46.45
CA PRO A 51 -38.75 -41.31 -47.61
C PRO A 51 -39.40 -42.66 -47.21
N SER A 52 -40.10 -43.26 -48.17
CA SER A 52 -41.00 -44.41 -47.99
C SER A 52 -40.33 -45.79 -48.09
N ASN A 53 -40.98 -46.80 -47.49
CA ASN A 53 -40.51 -48.18 -47.25
C ASN A 53 -40.13 -49.06 -48.49
N GLY A 54 -40.00 -48.50 -49.69
CA GLY A 54 -39.81 -49.29 -50.92
C GLY A 54 -38.38 -49.78 -51.19
N HIS A 55 -37.35 -49.01 -50.77
CA HIS A 55 -35.97 -49.25 -51.21
C HIS A 55 -35.13 -50.21 -50.35
N ILE A 56 -35.67 -50.68 -49.23
CA ILE A 56 -34.90 -51.43 -48.24
C ILE A 56 -34.62 -52.87 -48.71
N LEU A 57 -35.60 -53.58 -49.31
CA LEU A 57 -35.42 -55.00 -49.69
C LEU A 57 -34.29 -55.27 -50.70
N HIS A 58 -34.04 -54.37 -51.65
CA HIS A 58 -33.04 -54.61 -52.70
C HIS A 58 -31.58 -54.41 -52.21
N GLY A 59 -31.37 -53.76 -51.06
CA GLY A 59 -30.06 -53.63 -50.45
C GLY A 59 -29.59 -54.90 -49.72
N TYR A 60 -30.53 -55.63 -49.10
CA TYR A 60 -30.20 -56.74 -48.19
C TYR A 60 -29.74 -58.01 -48.93
N LEU A 61 -30.28 -58.29 -50.13
CA LEU A 61 -29.81 -59.44 -50.94
C LEU A 61 -28.32 -59.31 -51.32
N ASN A 62 -27.87 -58.11 -51.70
CA ASN A 62 -26.48 -57.88 -52.08
C ASN A 62 -25.51 -58.00 -50.89
N HIS A 63 -25.94 -57.61 -49.68
CA HIS A 63 -25.10 -57.70 -48.47
C HIS A 63 -24.87 -59.16 -48.01
N PHE A 64 -25.83 -60.07 -48.26
CA PHE A 64 -25.66 -61.50 -47.99
C PHE A 64 -24.67 -62.17 -48.96
N LEU A 65 -24.69 -61.78 -50.24
CA LEU A 65 -23.79 -62.31 -51.26
C LEU A 65 -22.34 -61.81 -51.12
N HIS A 66 -22.12 -60.59 -50.62
CA HIS A 66 -20.78 -60.00 -50.52
C HIS A 66 -19.94 -60.46 -49.31
N ASN A 67 -20.57 -60.99 -48.26
CA ASN A 67 -19.90 -61.33 -47.00
C ASN A 67 -19.60 -62.84 -46.81
N GLY A 68 -19.74 -63.66 -47.86
CA GLY A 68 -19.15 -65.01 -47.90
C GLY A 68 -19.80 -66.10 -47.04
N TYR A 69 -21.08 -65.97 -46.68
CA TYR A 69 -21.79 -66.94 -45.82
C TYR A 69 -22.29 -68.21 -46.54
N ALA A 70 -21.92 -68.43 -47.80
CA ALA A 70 -22.19 -69.67 -48.52
C ALA A 70 -20.98 -70.06 -49.38
N THR A 71 -20.60 -71.34 -49.33
CA THR A 71 -19.62 -71.93 -50.25
C THR A 71 -20.33 -72.69 -51.36
N ASP A 72 -19.70 -72.80 -52.54
CA ASP A 72 -20.29 -73.40 -53.75
C ASP A 72 -20.77 -74.87 -53.60
N GLY A 73 -20.45 -75.53 -52.47
CA GLY A 73 -20.92 -76.87 -52.14
C GLY A 73 -22.38 -76.95 -51.66
N GLN A 74 -23.02 -75.85 -51.22
CA GLN A 74 -24.37 -75.92 -50.62
C GLN A 74 -25.53 -75.85 -51.63
N LEU A 75 -25.27 -75.55 -52.91
CA LEU A 75 -26.31 -75.55 -53.95
C LEU A 75 -26.76 -76.95 -54.40
N ALA A 76 -26.05 -78.02 -54.03
CA ALA A 76 -26.38 -79.39 -54.45
C ALA A 76 -27.39 -80.13 -53.55
N SER A 77 -27.72 -79.61 -52.35
CA SER A 77 -28.64 -80.29 -51.41
C SER A 77 -30.09 -79.82 -51.48
N LEU A 78 -30.41 -78.79 -52.28
CA LEU A 78 -31.77 -78.23 -52.41
C LEU A 78 -32.75 -79.12 -53.20
N ALA A 79 -32.32 -80.29 -53.69
CA ALA A 79 -33.11 -81.15 -54.55
C ALA A 79 -34.07 -82.11 -53.81
N ASN A 80 -33.98 -82.27 -52.49
CA ASN A 80 -34.77 -83.29 -51.75
C ASN A 80 -35.32 -82.80 -50.40
N GLY A 81 -36.61 -82.41 -50.41
CA GLY A 81 -37.58 -82.78 -49.37
C GLY A 81 -37.31 -82.37 -47.92
N ALA A 82 -37.45 -81.09 -47.61
CA ALA A 82 -37.84 -80.61 -46.27
C ALA A 82 -38.92 -79.52 -46.42
N SER A 83 -39.81 -79.37 -45.44
CA SER A 83 -41.05 -78.59 -45.58
C SER A 83 -40.84 -77.07 -45.61
N ASP A 84 -41.55 -76.41 -46.51
CA ASP A 84 -41.60 -74.94 -46.74
C ASP A 84 -41.89 -74.10 -45.47
N VAL A 85 -42.48 -74.74 -44.46
CA VAL A 85 -42.87 -74.16 -43.17
C VAL A 85 -41.68 -73.98 -42.22
N ASP A 86 -40.64 -74.83 -42.31
CA ASP A 86 -39.54 -74.85 -41.35
C ASP A 86 -38.48 -73.79 -41.68
N MET A 87 -38.12 -73.67 -42.97
CA MET A 87 -37.22 -72.64 -43.49
C MET A 87 -37.75 -71.21 -43.21
N SER A 88 -39.07 -71.03 -43.32
CA SER A 88 -39.76 -69.78 -42.97
C SER A 88 -39.65 -69.43 -41.48
N ARG A 89 -39.58 -70.44 -40.61
CA ARG A 89 -39.52 -70.27 -39.15
C ARG A 89 -38.12 -69.88 -38.67
N GLU A 90 -37.09 -70.51 -39.24
CA GLU A 90 -35.69 -70.21 -38.95
C GLU A 90 -35.30 -68.80 -39.44
N PHE A 91 -35.80 -68.39 -40.60
CA PHE A 91 -35.64 -67.02 -41.10
C PHE A 91 -36.28 -65.97 -40.17
N LEU A 92 -37.51 -66.21 -39.70
CA LEU A 92 -38.18 -65.29 -38.76
C LEU A 92 -37.44 -65.20 -37.41
N ALA A 93 -36.95 -66.31 -36.86
CA ALA A 93 -36.13 -66.30 -35.64
C ALA A 93 -34.80 -65.53 -35.83
N THR A 94 -34.21 -65.60 -37.02
CA THR A 94 -33.02 -64.84 -37.40
C THR A 94 -33.31 -63.33 -37.54
N LEU A 95 -34.49 -62.98 -38.06
CA LEU A 95 -34.95 -61.59 -38.16
C LEU A 95 -35.26 -60.99 -36.78
N ASP A 96 -35.88 -61.75 -35.88
CA ASP A 96 -36.17 -61.30 -34.51
C ASP A 96 -34.89 -61.10 -33.69
N THR A 97 -33.90 -61.99 -33.83
CA THR A 97 -32.57 -61.82 -33.20
C THR A 97 -31.83 -60.62 -33.78
N TYR A 98 -31.86 -60.38 -35.09
CA TYR A 98 -31.33 -59.15 -35.71
C TYR A 98 -32.02 -57.88 -35.18
N ASN A 99 -33.36 -57.88 -35.10
CA ASN A 99 -34.14 -56.76 -34.57
C ASN A 99 -33.84 -56.49 -33.09
N SER A 100 -33.66 -57.54 -32.28
CA SER A 100 -33.21 -57.41 -30.88
C SER A 100 -31.81 -56.80 -30.80
N MET A 101 -30.85 -57.33 -31.57
CA MET A 101 -29.47 -56.79 -31.62
C MET A 101 -29.45 -55.32 -32.07
N HIS A 102 -30.23 -54.96 -33.09
CA HIS A 102 -30.34 -53.58 -33.55
C HIS A 102 -30.97 -52.68 -32.47
N THR A 103 -31.98 -53.18 -31.74
CA THR A 103 -32.59 -52.46 -30.62
C THR A 103 -31.59 -52.26 -29.47
N ASP A 104 -30.80 -53.27 -29.13
CA ASP A 104 -29.79 -53.20 -28.06
C ASP A 104 -28.58 -52.34 -28.45
N MET A 105 -28.18 -52.34 -29.73
CA MET A 105 -27.19 -51.41 -30.26
C MET A 105 -27.67 -49.96 -30.16
N ASN A 106 -28.93 -49.68 -30.49
CA ASN A 106 -29.52 -48.34 -30.34
C ASN A 106 -29.63 -47.90 -28.86
N LYS A 107 -29.95 -48.82 -27.93
CA LYS A 107 -29.86 -48.55 -26.48
C LYS A 107 -28.43 -48.18 -26.07
N GLY A 108 -27.43 -48.93 -26.55
CA GLY A 108 -26.01 -48.66 -26.29
C GLY A 108 -25.55 -47.29 -26.82
N LEU A 109 -25.98 -46.92 -28.04
CA LEU A 109 -25.68 -45.62 -28.63
C LEU A 109 -26.32 -44.47 -27.83
N ASN A 110 -27.58 -44.61 -27.42
CA ASN A 110 -28.25 -43.61 -26.58
C ASN A 110 -27.55 -43.44 -25.22
N LEU A 111 -27.18 -44.53 -24.56
CA LEU A 111 -26.42 -44.50 -23.30
C LEU A 111 -25.07 -43.77 -23.48
N LEU A 112 -24.36 -44.05 -24.57
CA LEU A 112 -23.10 -43.36 -24.89
C LEU A 112 -23.32 -41.85 -25.10
N MET A 113 -24.37 -41.45 -25.82
CA MET A 113 -24.73 -40.04 -26.03
C MET A 113 -25.10 -39.31 -24.74
N ASP A 114 -25.80 -39.97 -23.81
CA ASP A 114 -26.12 -39.39 -22.51
C ASP A 114 -24.87 -39.25 -21.62
N VAL A 115 -23.94 -40.22 -21.65
CA VAL A 115 -22.63 -40.09 -20.98
C VAL A 115 -21.79 -38.95 -21.56
N TYR A 116 -21.79 -38.76 -22.89
CA TYR A 116 -21.14 -37.60 -23.51
C TYR A 116 -21.80 -36.27 -23.11
N ARG A 117 -23.12 -36.23 -22.94
CA ARG A 117 -23.84 -35.03 -22.49
C ARG A 117 -23.48 -34.67 -21.05
N ASP A 118 -23.60 -35.62 -20.12
CA ASP A 118 -23.22 -35.44 -18.70
C ASP A 118 -21.75 -34.99 -18.55
N LYS A 119 -20.83 -35.57 -19.34
CA LYS A 119 -19.43 -35.15 -19.35
C LYS A 119 -19.23 -33.72 -19.85
N ASN A 120 -19.95 -33.32 -20.90
CA ASN A 120 -19.88 -31.96 -21.43
C ASN A 120 -20.50 -30.93 -20.47
N ASP A 121 -21.60 -31.27 -19.79
CA ASP A 121 -22.22 -30.38 -18.81
C ASP A 121 -21.31 -30.19 -17.58
N LYS A 122 -20.68 -31.25 -17.07
CA LYS A 122 -19.64 -31.17 -16.02
C LYS A 122 -18.43 -30.33 -16.44
N LEU A 123 -18.01 -30.41 -17.71
CA LEU A 123 -16.92 -29.58 -18.21
C LEU A 123 -17.30 -28.09 -18.24
N ARG A 124 -18.55 -27.76 -18.63
CA ARG A 124 -19.06 -26.39 -18.60
C ARG A 124 -19.18 -25.84 -17.17
N GLU A 125 -19.62 -26.65 -16.21
CA GLU A 125 -19.63 -26.26 -14.79
C GLU A 125 -18.22 -25.97 -14.26
N TYR A 126 -17.24 -26.78 -14.67
CA TYR A 126 -15.83 -26.59 -14.33
C TYR A 126 -15.26 -25.29 -14.92
N ASP A 127 -15.52 -25.02 -16.21
CA ASP A 127 -15.12 -23.80 -16.90
C ASP A 127 -15.75 -22.55 -16.28
N GLU A 128 -17.05 -22.60 -15.94
CA GLU A 128 -17.73 -21.53 -15.23
C GLU A 128 -17.14 -21.28 -13.84
N HIS A 129 -16.81 -22.34 -13.09
CA HIS A 129 -16.18 -22.22 -11.78
C HIS A 129 -14.78 -21.60 -11.89
N HIS A 130 -13.99 -22.02 -12.87
CA HIS A 130 -12.68 -21.42 -13.16
C HIS A 130 -12.80 -19.95 -13.53
N LEU A 131 -13.72 -19.57 -14.42
CA LEU A 131 -13.93 -18.17 -14.81
C LEU A 131 -14.30 -17.29 -13.60
N LYS A 132 -15.15 -17.80 -12.70
CA LYS A 132 -15.52 -17.13 -11.43
C LYS A 132 -14.31 -17.01 -10.48
N MET A 133 -13.43 -18.00 -10.45
CA MET A 133 -12.20 -17.99 -9.63
C MET A 133 -11.16 -17.00 -10.18
N TRP A 134 -10.91 -17.01 -11.48
CA TRP A 134 -10.01 -16.05 -12.16
C TRP A 134 -10.48 -14.61 -12.01
N SER A 135 -11.78 -14.35 -12.13
CA SER A 135 -12.37 -13.02 -11.89
C SER A 135 -12.10 -12.50 -10.46
N LYS A 136 -12.21 -13.36 -9.44
CA LYS A 136 -11.86 -13.02 -8.06
C LYS A 136 -10.37 -12.78 -7.86
N LEU A 137 -9.49 -13.56 -8.51
CA LEU A 137 -8.04 -13.34 -8.44
C LEU A 137 -7.67 -11.96 -8.98
N GLU A 138 -8.22 -11.56 -10.13
CA GLU A 138 -8.00 -10.23 -10.70
C GLU A 138 -8.49 -9.09 -9.77
N GLU A 139 -9.62 -9.28 -9.08
CA GLU A 139 -10.13 -8.35 -8.06
C GLU A 139 -9.17 -8.25 -6.87
N TYR A 140 -8.69 -9.39 -6.35
CA TYR A 140 -7.73 -9.41 -5.24
C TYR A 140 -6.40 -8.76 -5.61
N GLU A 141 -5.86 -8.99 -6.82
CA GLU A 141 -4.67 -8.29 -7.28
C GLU A 141 -4.87 -6.77 -7.37
N LYS A 142 -6.01 -6.32 -7.91
CA LYS A 142 -6.37 -4.89 -7.96
C LYS A 142 -6.44 -4.31 -6.54
N LYS A 143 -6.99 -5.06 -5.59
CA LYS A 143 -7.07 -4.67 -4.17
C LYS A 143 -5.71 -4.63 -3.49
N ILE A 144 -4.83 -5.61 -3.74
CA ILE A 144 -3.44 -5.63 -3.24
C ILE A 144 -2.68 -4.41 -3.77
N ARG A 145 -2.67 -4.17 -5.10
CA ARG A 145 -2.05 -2.98 -5.71
C ARG A 145 -2.57 -1.67 -5.11
N CYS A 146 -3.87 -1.58 -4.82
CA CYS A 146 -4.47 -0.42 -4.16
C CYS A 146 -4.03 -0.26 -2.69
N LEU A 147 -3.93 -1.35 -1.93
CA LEU A 147 -3.48 -1.33 -0.54
C LEU A 147 -2.00 -0.97 -0.45
N GLU A 148 -1.15 -1.54 -1.31
CA GLU A 148 0.27 -1.16 -1.40
C GLU A 148 0.45 0.31 -1.78
N ALA A 149 -0.27 0.81 -2.79
CA ALA A 149 -0.22 2.22 -3.18
C ALA A 149 -0.65 3.15 -2.03
N LYS A 150 -1.67 2.75 -1.27
CA LYS A 150 -2.09 3.47 -0.06
C LYS A 150 -1.04 3.37 1.06
N ASN A 151 -0.36 2.23 1.22
CA ASN A 151 0.68 2.04 2.22
C ASN A 151 1.92 2.88 1.89
N ARG A 152 2.35 2.90 0.62
CA ARG A 152 3.39 3.82 0.11
C ARG A 152 3.02 5.28 0.43
N ALA A 153 1.81 5.72 0.06
CA ALA A 153 1.34 7.08 0.34
C ALA A 153 1.14 7.42 1.84
N LEU A 154 1.12 6.42 2.73
CA LEU A 154 1.12 6.61 4.19
C LEU A 154 2.54 6.59 4.80
N ASN A 155 3.49 5.93 4.13
CA ASN A 155 4.89 5.86 4.53
C ASN A 155 5.72 7.04 3.97
N ASP A 156 5.28 7.63 2.85
CA ASP A 156 5.71 8.94 2.31
C ASP A 156 5.34 10.06 3.29
N SER A 157 6.15 10.21 4.33
CA SER A 157 5.98 11.31 5.27
C SER A 157 6.43 12.61 4.62
N PRO A 158 5.60 13.68 4.66
CA PRO A 158 6.06 15.00 4.24
C PRO A 158 7.19 15.55 5.13
N ASN A 159 7.44 14.93 6.29
CA ASN A 159 8.45 15.31 7.27
C ASN A 159 9.52 14.21 7.46
N ALA A 160 9.75 13.35 6.47
CA ALA A 160 10.78 12.31 6.54
C ALA A 160 12.16 12.91 6.90
N PHE A 161 12.83 12.34 7.90
CA PHE A 161 14.11 12.85 8.41
C PHE A 161 15.09 11.73 8.77
N ALA A 162 16.37 12.06 8.83
CA ALA A 162 17.43 11.24 9.42
C ALA A 162 17.90 11.87 10.73
N CYS A 163 18.31 11.05 11.70
CA CYS A 163 18.85 11.51 12.97
C CYS A 163 20.21 10.88 13.26
N LEU A 164 21.24 11.68 13.47
CA LEU A 164 22.53 11.26 14.03
C LEU A 164 22.57 11.62 15.53
N ILE A 165 22.88 10.63 16.35
CA ILE A 165 23.14 10.79 17.78
C ILE A 165 24.63 10.57 17.99
N ILE A 166 25.29 11.53 18.64
CA ILE A 166 26.73 11.51 18.90
C ILE A 166 26.95 11.45 20.40
N ASP A 167 27.72 10.45 20.82
CA ASP A 167 28.29 10.40 22.17
C ASP A 167 29.58 11.23 22.18
N GLY A 168 29.45 12.49 22.53
CA GLY A 168 30.49 13.50 22.40
C GLY A 168 31.64 13.35 23.39
N ASP A 169 31.55 12.46 24.38
CA ASP A 169 32.67 12.19 25.30
C ASP A 169 33.74 11.30 24.63
N GLY A 170 33.40 10.53 23.58
CA GLY A 170 34.35 9.70 22.82
C GLY A 170 34.30 9.82 21.29
N ALA A 171 33.22 10.34 20.70
CA ALA A 171 33.14 10.66 19.27
C ALA A 171 33.53 12.14 19.04
N LEU A 172 34.83 12.41 19.09
CA LEU A 172 35.40 13.75 19.07
C LEU A 172 35.65 14.28 17.66
N PHE A 173 35.36 15.57 17.45
CA PHE A 173 35.76 16.32 16.26
C PHE A 173 37.27 16.54 16.21
N HIS A 174 37.81 16.81 15.01
CA HIS A 174 39.21 17.19 14.84
C HIS A 174 39.61 18.42 15.65
N ASP A 175 40.87 18.42 16.08
CA ASP A 175 41.43 19.42 16.98
C ASP A 175 41.40 20.81 16.35
N GLU A 176 41.61 20.90 15.02
CA GLU A 176 41.53 22.11 14.21
C GLU A 176 40.18 22.83 14.33
N TYR A 177 39.07 22.10 14.40
CA TYR A 177 37.75 22.71 14.61
C TYR A 177 37.55 23.18 16.05
N ILE A 178 38.01 22.40 17.04
CA ILE A 178 37.86 22.70 18.46
C ILE A 178 38.71 23.93 18.85
N ILE A 179 39.95 24.02 18.36
CA ILE A 179 40.89 25.14 18.59
C ILE A 179 40.31 26.48 18.11
N GLN A 180 39.62 26.47 16.97
CA GLN A 180 38.98 27.65 16.40
C GLN A 180 37.76 28.13 17.19
N GLY A 181 37.17 27.29 18.06
CA GLY A 181 36.00 27.66 18.86
C GLY A 181 34.78 27.87 17.97
N GLU A 182 34.15 29.06 18.05
CA GLU A 182 32.86 29.34 17.40
C GLU A 182 32.89 29.25 15.88
N GLU A 183 34.02 29.56 15.23
CA GLU A 183 34.14 29.41 13.76
C GLU A 183 34.29 27.94 13.36
N GLY A 184 35.21 27.20 14.01
CA GLY A 184 35.40 25.78 13.72
C GLY A 184 34.18 24.92 14.08
N GLY A 185 33.38 25.32 15.07
CA GLY A 185 32.07 24.72 15.33
C GLY A 185 31.09 24.91 14.17
N ARG A 186 31.09 26.10 13.55
CA ARG A 186 30.26 26.39 12.37
C ARG A 186 30.72 25.59 11.15
N GLU A 187 32.03 25.55 10.91
CA GLU A 187 32.66 24.79 9.83
C GLU A 187 32.39 23.29 9.95
N ALA A 188 32.65 22.69 11.13
CA ALA A 188 32.38 21.28 11.40
C ALA A 188 30.90 20.90 11.21
N ALA A 189 29.97 21.79 11.56
CA ALA A 189 28.54 21.56 11.33
C ALA A 189 28.16 21.60 9.83
N HIS A 190 28.76 22.49 9.04
CA HIS A 190 28.56 22.53 7.59
C HIS A 190 29.12 21.28 6.89
N GLU A 191 30.36 20.89 7.23
CA GLU A 191 30.98 19.69 6.66
C GLU A 191 30.24 18.42 7.06
N LEU A 192 29.87 18.27 8.34
CA LEU A 192 29.07 17.14 8.80
C LEU A 192 27.70 17.08 8.10
N HIS A 193 27.02 18.21 7.91
CA HIS A 193 25.77 18.23 7.16
C HIS A 193 25.97 17.82 5.69
N SER A 194 27.03 18.30 5.05
CA SER A 194 27.37 17.98 3.65
C SER A 194 27.68 16.48 3.47
N ALA A 195 28.50 15.93 4.35
CA ALA A 195 28.87 14.52 4.36
C ALA A 195 27.67 13.61 4.66
N LEU A 196 26.86 13.94 5.67
CA LEU A 196 25.63 13.19 6.00
C LEU A 196 24.63 13.21 4.85
N LYS A 197 24.42 14.37 4.22
CA LYS A 197 23.50 14.47 3.07
C LYS A 197 23.97 13.57 1.93
N THR A 198 25.25 13.66 1.56
CA THR A 198 25.85 12.86 0.48
C THR A 198 25.75 11.36 0.78
N PHE A 199 26.03 10.95 2.02
CA PHE A 199 25.87 9.57 2.48
C PHE A 199 24.40 9.10 2.32
N LEU A 200 23.45 9.81 2.92
CA LEU A 200 22.02 9.43 2.93
C LEU A 200 21.42 9.36 1.52
N GLU A 201 21.80 10.27 0.61
CA GLU A 201 21.39 10.23 -0.80
C GLU A 201 21.94 8.99 -1.54
N SER A 202 23.10 8.46 -1.12
CA SER A 202 23.71 7.25 -1.68
C SER A 202 23.16 5.94 -1.10
N THR A 203 22.74 5.92 0.17
CA THR A 203 22.27 4.70 0.85
C THR A 203 20.88 4.26 0.39
N ASN A 204 19.90 5.17 0.34
CA ASN A 204 18.55 4.85 -0.11
C ASN A 204 17.77 6.08 -0.60
N MET A 205 17.61 6.21 -1.91
CA MET A 205 16.85 7.29 -2.53
C MET A 205 15.33 7.25 -2.23
N GLU A 206 14.78 6.10 -1.82
CA GLU A 206 13.35 5.95 -1.51
C GLU A 206 12.96 6.53 -0.13
N ASP A 207 13.93 6.80 0.75
CA ASP A 207 13.63 7.34 2.09
C ASP A 207 13.19 8.82 2.05
N HIS A 208 13.40 9.51 0.93
CA HIS A 208 12.94 10.89 0.67
C HIS A 208 13.21 11.89 1.83
N ILE A 209 14.37 11.73 2.47
CA ILE A 209 14.80 12.49 3.65
C ILE A 209 14.90 13.99 3.32
N LYS A 210 14.22 14.81 4.12
CA LYS A 210 14.18 16.28 3.96
C LYS A 210 14.95 17.03 5.03
N PHE A 211 15.09 16.44 6.21
CA PHE A 211 15.72 17.04 7.37
C PHE A 211 16.78 16.10 7.94
N ILE A 212 17.91 16.67 8.37
CA ILE A 212 18.98 15.96 9.07
C ILE A 212 19.05 16.56 10.47
N VAL A 213 18.78 15.74 11.47
CA VAL A 213 18.84 16.10 12.90
C VAL A 213 20.15 15.57 13.47
N VAL A 214 20.91 16.39 14.18
CA VAL A 214 22.14 15.95 14.86
C VAL A 214 22.06 16.33 16.33
N LYS A 215 22.29 15.37 17.23
CA LYS A 215 22.24 15.57 18.69
C LYS A 215 23.53 15.04 19.32
N ILE A 216 24.36 15.95 19.82
CA ILE A 216 25.58 15.62 20.55
C ILE A 216 25.27 15.67 22.05
N TYR A 217 25.54 14.58 22.76
CA TYR A 217 25.46 14.51 24.23
C TYR A 217 26.86 14.41 24.80
N LEU A 218 27.21 15.31 25.72
CA LEU A 218 28.54 15.35 26.34
C LEU A 218 28.50 16.03 27.70
N ASN A 219 29.53 15.83 28.51
CA ASN A 219 29.79 16.63 29.70
C ASN A 219 30.78 17.76 29.36
N VAL A 220 30.29 18.99 29.14
CA VAL A 220 31.13 20.10 28.63
C VAL A 220 32.27 20.43 29.59
N GLU A 221 32.01 20.45 30.91
CA GLU A 221 33.05 20.72 31.92
C GLU A 221 34.13 19.61 31.93
N GLY A 222 33.70 18.35 31.83
CA GLY A 222 34.59 17.19 31.80
C GLY A 222 35.47 17.16 30.55
N LEU A 223 34.87 17.36 29.37
CA LEU A 223 35.58 17.33 28.11
C LEU A 223 36.51 18.56 27.94
N SER A 224 36.09 19.77 28.34
CA SER A 224 36.97 20.95 28.36
C SER A 224 38.24 20.69 29.18
N ARG A 225 38.10 20.07 30.36
CA ARG A 225 39.25 19.70 31.21
C ARG A 225 40.17 18.70 30.52
N ALA A 226 39.63 17.65 29.90
CA ALA A 226 40.41 16.66 29.17
C ALA A 226 41.18 17.28 27.98
N LEU A 227 40.52 18.15 27.21
CA LEU A 227 41.11 18.88 26.07
C LEU A 227 42.26 19.81 26.52
N MET A 228 42.13 20.47 27.67
CA MET A 228 43.21 21.27 28.27
C MET A 228 44.37 20.41 28.77
N GLU A 229 44.10 19.28 29.43
CA GLU A 229 45.15 18.36 29.91
C GLU A 229 45.95 17.72 28.75
N SER A 230 45.32 17.49 27.59
CA SER A 230 46.00 17.10 26.35
C SER A 230 46.70 18.25 25.62
N GLY A 231 46.45 19.51 26.00
CA GLY A 231 47.05 20.69 25.38
C GLY A 231 46.43 21.12 24.05
N ILE A 232 45.21 20.68 23.74
CA ILE A 232 44.48 21.05 22.50
C ILE A 232 43.88 22.44 22.64
N ILE A 233 43.25 22.74 23.78
CA ILE A 233 42.74 24.08 24.10
C ILE A 233 43.48 24.67 25.30
N HIS A 234 43.49 26.01 25.39
CA HIS A 234 44.12 26.77 26.48
C HIS A 234 43.14 27.74 27.18
N GLU A 235 41.86 27.68 26.81
CA GLU A 235 40.76 28.50 27.33
C GLU A 235 39.56 27.57 27.61
N ASP A 236 39.06 27.55 28.84
CA ASP A 236 37.94 26.70 29.29
C ASP A 236 36.66 26.84 28.43
N ASP A 237 36.42 28.03 27.88
CA ASP A 237 35.22 28.37 27.13
C ASP A 237 35.29 28.02 25.63
N LYS A 238 36.43 27.50 25.11
CA LYS A 238 36.60 27.14 23.70
C LYS A 238 35.61 26.08 23.24
N LEU A 239 35.40 25.04 24.04
CA LEU A 239 34.41 23.99 23.73
C LEU A 239 32.97 24.55 23.74
N THR A 240 32.67 25.49 24.64
CA THR A 240 31.37 26.17 24.69
C THR A 240 31.15 27.09 23.48
N LYS A 241 32.20 27.81 23.04
CA LYS A 241 32.22 28.60 21.80
C LYS A 241 32.00 27.68 20.59
N PHE A 242 32.70 26.55 20.51
CA PHE A 242 32.52 25.52 19.48
C PHE A 242 31.07 25.01 19.41
N GLY A 243 30.52 24.55 20.54
CA GLY A 243 29.14 24.06 20.61
C GLY A 243 28.10 25.11 20.19
N ARG A 244 28.33 26.38 20.53
CA ARG A 244 27.52 27.51 20.07
C ARG A 244 27.57 27.68 18.55
N GLY A 245 28.77 27.69 17.96
CA GLY A 245 28.95 27.80 16.51
C GLY A 245 28.27 26.66 15.75
N PHE A 246 28.43 25.44 16.26
CA PHE A 246 27.82 24.23 15.73
C PHE A 246 26.28 24.30 15.69
N CYS A 247 25.65 24.74 16.79
CA CYS A 247 24.18 24.90 16.84
C CYS A 247 23.66 26.05 15.94
N GLN A 248 24.43 27.11 15.74
CA GLN A 248 24.00 28.24 14.89
C GLN A 248 24.08 27.94 13.40
N ALA A 249 24.96 27.02 12.99
CA ALA A 249 25.21 26.70 11.59
C ALA A 249 24.07 25.95 10.90
N GLN A 250 23.35 25.09 11.64
CA GLN A 250 22.39 24.14 11.10
C GLN A 250 21.12 24.07 11.98
N PRO A 251 19.90 24.24 11.43
CA PRO A 251 18.68 24.43 12.23
C PRO A 251 18.29 23.30 13.20
N PHE A 252 18.77 22.07 12.97
CA PHE A 252 18.44 20.88 13.75
C PHE A 252 19.67 20.23 14.40
N PHE A 253 20.74 21.00 14.56
CA PHE A 253 21.99 20.55 15.19
C PHE A 253 22.01 21.05 16.63
N GLU A 254 22.13 20.13 17.58
CA GLU A 254 22.04 20.40 19.00
C GLU A 254 23.30 19.90 19.73
N PHE A 255 23.90 20.77 20.53
CA PHE A 255 25.05 20.50 21.39
C PHE A 255 24.60 20.54 22.85
N ILE A 256 24.47 19.37 23.48
CA ILE A 256 23.67 19.18 24.69
C ILE A 256 24.59 18.80 25.85
N ASP A 257 24.91 19.78 26.68
CA ASP A 257 25.56 19.52 27.97
C ASP A 257 24.61 18.70 28.87
N VAL A 258 25.08 17.54 29.34
CA VAL A 258 24.38 16.71 30.33
C VAL A 258 24.87 16.99 31.77
N GLY A 259 25.92 17.78 31.91
CA GLY A 259 26.57 18.10 33.17
C GLY A 259 27.28 16.91 33.82
N HIS A 260 27.77 17.13 35.04
CA HIS A 260 28.57 16.15 35.78
C HIS A 260 27.82 14.84 36.09
N GLY A 261 28.50 13.71 35.99
CA GLY A 261 28.03 12.40 36.46
C GLY A 261 28.39 11.29 35.48
N LYS A 262 28.74 10.11 36.00
CA LYS A 262 29.04 8.92 35.18
C LYS A 262 27.78 8.49 34.41
N GLU A 263 27.96 8.00 33.17
CA GLU A 263 26.91 7.39 32.34
C GLU A 263 25.71 8.30 31.98
N LYS A 264 25.79 9.61 32.23
CA LYS A 264 24.69 10.54 31.94
C LYS A 264 24.54 10.86 30.46
N ALA A 265 25.65 10.97 29.72
CA ALA A 265 25.62 11.19 28.27
C ALA A 265 25.05 9.94 27.60
N ASP A 266 25.64 8.80 27.91
CA ASP A 266 25.35 7.47 27.36
C ASP A 266 23.87 7.09 27.58
N LEU A 267 23.35 7.29 28.80
CA LEU A 267 21.92 7.06 29.10
C LEU A 267 21.00 7.96 28.24
N LYS A 268 21.35 9.23 28.06
CA LYS A 268 20.52 10.20 27.33
C LYS A 268 20.59 10.00 25.81
N ALA A 269 21.77 9.62 25.31
CA ALA A 269 21.99 9.20 23.93
C ALA A 269 21.20 7.91 23.62
N THR A 270 21.33 6.88 24.47
CA THR A 270 20.60 5.61 24.36
C THR A 270 19.08 5.84 24.32
N LYS A 271 18.52 6.62 25.25
CA LYS A 271 17.06 6.86 25.27
C LYS A 271 16.56 7.71 24.10
N HIS A 272 17.38 8.59 23.52
CA HIS A 272 17.02 9.23 22.25
C HIS A 272 17.13 8.27 21.07
N PHE A 273 18.11 7.38 21.06
CA PHE A 273 18.26 6.38 20.00
C PHE A 273 17.05 5.44 19.96
N GLU A 274 16.66 4.87 21.11
CA GLU A 274 15.44 4.05 21.25
C GLU A 274 14.20 4.77 20.70
N LEU A 275 14.03 6.07 21.01
CA LEU A 275 12.92 6.87 20.51
C LEU A 275 12.97 7.03 18.98
N MET A 276 14.12 7.44 18.42
CA MET A 276 14.26 7.69 16.98
C MET A 276 14.07 6.42 16.13
N VAL A 277 14.54 5.27 16.61
CA VAL A 277 14.32 3.97 15.93
C VAL A 277 12.82 3.63 15.86
N ASN A 278 12.02 4.01 16.85
CA ASN A 278 10.58 3.77 16.87
C ASN A 278 9.73 4.81 16.10
N LEU A 279 10.27 5.99 15.76
CA LEU A 279 9.54 7.01 14.98
C LEU A 279 9.47 6.66 13.48
N LYS A 280 8.27 6.66 12.90
CA LYS A 280 8.03 6.34 11.47
C LYS A 280 8.51 7.40 10.47
N ASP A 281 8.59 8.64 10.93
CA ASP A 281 9.09 9.78 10.15
C ASP A 281 10.62 9.81 10.14
N CYS A 282 11.26 9.26 11.18
CA CYS A 282 12.69 9.02 11.19
C CYS A 282 12.98 7.80 10.30
N LYS A 283 13.58 8.02 9.14
CA LYS A 283 13.87 6.97 8.15
C LYS A 283 15.22 6.30 8.42
N ARG A 284 16.19 7.06 8.91
CA ARG A 284 17.54 6.60 9.24
C ARG A 284 17.95 7.11 10.62
N VAL A 285 18.50 6.22 11.44
CA VAL A 285 19.07 6.54 12.75
C VAL A 285 20.54 6.16 12.75
N MET A 286 21.39 7.12 13.06
CA MET A 286 22.84 6.95 13.07
C MET A 286 23.34 7.13 14.50
N LEU A 287 24.30 6.30 14.93
CA LEU A 287 24.87 6.38 16.28
C LEU A 287 26.40 6.42 16.24
N ALA A 288 26.98 7.55 16.62
CA ALA A 288 28.41 7.71 16.87
C ALA A 288 28.72 7.43 18.35
N GLY A 289 28.61 6.16 18.75
CA GLY A 289 28.88 5.65 20.11
C GLY A 289 29.79 4.41 20.12
N CYS A 290 30.41 4.07 18.99
CA CYS A 290 31.09 2.79 18.77
C CYS A 290 32.29 2.50 19.69
N HIS A 291 32.77 3.51 20.42
CA HIS A 291 33.90 3.39 21.34
C HIS A 291 33.52 2.76 22.69
N ASP A 292 32.23 2.75 23.06
CA ASP A 292 31.74 2.12 24.29
C ASP A 292 30.96 0.82 24.01
N ASN A 293 31.20 -0.20 24.84
CA ASN A 293 30.47 -1.46 24.80
C ASN A 293 29.08 -1.36 25.47
N GLY A 294 28.79 -0.30 26.24
CA GLY A 294 27.48 -0.10 26.88
C GLY A 294 26.32 -0.09 25.89
N TYR A 295 26.53 0.42 24.67
CA TYR A 295 25.52 0.41 23.60
C TYR A 295 25.25 -0.98 23.00
N ALA A 296 26.16 -1.95 23.14
CA ALA A 296 26.09 -3.21 22.39
C ALA A 296 24.79 -4.00 22.68
N THR A 297 24.45 -4.17 23.96
CA THR A 297 23.25 -4.91 24.38
C THR A 297 21.96 -4.24 23.88
N SER A 298 21.91 -2.90 23.84
CA SER A 298 20.77 -2.17 23.29
C SER A 298 20.69 -2.32 21.76
N LEU A 299 21.83 -2.33 21.07
CA LEU A 299 21.87 -2.51 19.61
C LEU A 299 21.49 -3.92 19.16
N GLU A 300 21.87 -4.96 19.93
CA GLU A 300 21.52 -6.36 19.64
C GLU A 300 20.00 -6.59 19.49
N GLU A 301 19.14 -5.85 20.21
CA GLU A 301 17.68 -5.93 20.09
C GLU A 301 17.19 -5.59 18.67
N TYR A 302 17.84 -4.62 18.02
CA TYR A 302 17.41 -4.05 16.74
C TYR A 302 17.87 -4.84 15.52
N SER A 303 18.86 -5.74 15.67
CA SER A 303 19.39 -6.63 14.62
C SER A 303 18.32 -7.46 13.92
N ARG A 304 17.16 -7.65 14.56
CA ARG A 304 16.06 -8.50 14.06
C ARG A 304 15.05 -7.78 13.18
N TRP A 305 15.04 -6.44 13.16
CA TRP A 305 13.93 -5.68 12.56
C TRP A 305 14.25 -4.24 12.11
N ALA A 306 15.42 -3.70 12.43
CA ALA A 306 15.81 -2.32 12.09
C ALA A 306 17.22 -2.21 11.49
N THR A 307 17.77 -3.31 10.94
CA THR A 307 19.05 -3.35 10.21
C THR A 307 19.13 -2.24 9.16
N ASP A 308 18.13 -2.18 8.29
CA ASP A 308 18.06 -1.24 7.15
C ASP A 308 17.76 0.20 7.59
N LYS A 309 17.53 0.44 8.88
CA LYS A 309 17.23 1.75 9.46
C LYS A 309 18.40 2.32 10.27
N ILE A 310 19.29 1.46 10.77
CA ILE A 310 20.35 1.83 11.72
C ILE A 310 21.71 1.79 11.02
N THR A 311 22.50 2.85 11.22
CA THR A 311 23.91 2.89 10.79
C THR A 311 24.79 3.26 11.98
N LEU A 312 25.87 2.53 12.20
CA LEU A 312 26.83 2.82 13.27
C LEU A 312 27.96 3.69 12.72
N VAL A 313 28.27 4.79 13.41
CA VAL A 313 29.30 5.74 12.98
C VAL A 313 30.58 5.46 13.76
N GLU A 314 31.57 4.91 13.08
CA GLU A 314 32.86 4.54 13.66
C GLU A 314 33.82 5.71 13.50
N THR A 315 33.95 6.52 14.56
CA THR A 315 34.92 7.62 14.63
C THR A 315 36.31 7.08 14.99
N THR A 316 36.42 6.42 16.14
CA THR A 316 37.56 5.58 16.55
C THR A 316 37.23 4.10 16.30
N PRO A 317 38.24 3.20 16.21
CA PRO A 317 38.00 1.75 16.07
C PRO A 317 36.98 1.21 17.07
N ALA A 318 35.96 0.49 16.58
CA ALA A 318 34.84 0.06 17.40
C ALA A 318 35.26 -0.93 18.52
N ALA A 319 34.65 -0.77 19.70
CA ALA A 319 34.88 -1.64 20.83
C ALA A 319 34.41 -3.08 20.55
N ASN A 320 35.05 -4.08 21.17
CA ASN A 320 34.90 -5.51 20.84
C ASN A 320 33.45 -6.06 20.86
N GLY A 321 32.52 -5.45 21.61
CA GLY A 321 31.10 -5.78 21.57
C GLY A 321 30.43 -5.21 20.31
N ILE A 322 30.61 -3.90 20.07
CA ILE A 322 30.08 -3.19 18.89
C ILE A 322 30.64 -3.75 17.58
N ALA A 323 31.93 -4.06 17.53
CA ALA A 323 32.60 -4.55 16.32
C ALA A 323 32.02 -5.86 15.78
N LYS A 324 31.39 -6.69 16.63
CA LYS A 324 30.68 -7.92 16.21
C LYS A 324 29.43 -7.61 15.39
N LEU A 325 28.79 -6.47 15.65
CA LEU A 325 27.55 -6.06 15.00
C LEU A 325 27.77 -5.57 13.55
N LYS A 326 29.02 -5.57 13.04
CA LYS A 326 29.36 -5.34 11.62
C LYS A 326 28.75 -6.38 10.66
N GLN A 327 28.22 -7.48 11.19
CA GLN A 327 27.47 -8.49 10.45
C GLN A 327 25.96 -8.17 10.33
N ASP A 328 25.44 -7.27 11.18
CA ASP A 328 24.02 -6.97 11.37
C ASP A 328 23.64 -5.53 10.97
N PHE A 329 24.57 -4.57 11.06
CA PHE A 329 24.36 -3.16 10.72
C PHE A 329 25.46 -2.60 9.80
N ASP A 330 25.09 -1.58 9.02
CA ASP A 330 26.04 -0.78 8.25
C ASP A 330 26.94 0.05 9.18
N PHE A 331 28.21 0.18 8.81
CA PHE A 331 29.19 1.04 9.47
C PHE A 331 29.66 2.15 8.52
N GLN A 332 29.61 3.40 8.98
CA GLN A 332 30.05 4.58 8.22
C GLN A 332 31.14 5.33 9.00
N GLN A 333 32.09 5.92 8.28
CA GLN A 333 33.16 6.74 8.86
C GLN A 333 33.14 8.14 8.21
N PHE A 334 33.57 9.16 8.96
CA PHE A 334 33.71 10.54 8.46
C PHE A 334 35.09 11.09 8.90
N PRO A 335 36.18 10.59 8.28
CA PRO A 335 37.54 10.80 8.75
C PRO A 335 38.04 12.24 8.63
N ASP A 336 37.39 13.08 7.81
CA ASP A 336 37.72 14.51 7.67
C ASP A 336 37.01 15.39 8.72
N ILE A 337 36.13 14.82 9.55
CA ILE A 337 35.32 15.53 10.55
C ILE A 337 35.66 15.09 11.98
N PHE A 338 35.81 13.77 12.19
CA PHE A 338 36.08 13.19 13.51
C PHE A 338 37.50 12.63 13.61
N ARG A 339 38.04 12.68 14.83
CA ARG A 339 39.29 12.02 15.19
C ARG A 339 39.16 10.50 15.09
N SER A 340 40.17 9.89 14.49
CA SER A 340 40.39 8.43 14.51
C SER A 340 41.00 7.91 15.81
N GLU A 341 41.60 8.80 16.61
CA GLU A 341 42.31 8.47 17.85
C GLU A 341 41.71 9.19 19.09
N PRO A 342 41.56 8.49 20.23
CA PRO A 342 41.06 9.09 21.47
C PRO A 342 42.05 10.10 22.06
N LEU A 343 41.60 10.90 23.05
CA LEU A 343 42.47 11.84 23.75
C LEU A 343 43.61 11.14 24.49
N CYS A 344 44.82 11.68 24.33
CA CYS A 344 46.01 11.17 25.00
C CYS A 344 45.98 11.49 26.50
N SER A 345 45.33 10.63 27.28
CA SER A 345 45.31 10.72 28.74
C SER A 345 46.72 10.57 29.30
N ARG A 346 47.31 11.71 29.70
CA ARG A 346 48.65 11.79 30.27
C ARG A 346 48.63 11.19 31.68
N LYS A 347 48.64 9.84 31.76
CA LYS A 347 48.79 9.11 33.03
C LYS A 347 49.99 9.69 33.75
N ARG A 348 49.72 10.37 34.87
CA ARG A 348 50.71 11.09 35.68
C ARG A 348 51.76 10.08 36.10
N HIS A 349 52.87 10.04 35.39
CA HIS A 349 53.95 9.11 35.67
C HIS A 349 54.53 9.56 37.00
N GLN A 350 54.14 8.87 38.08
CA GLN A 350 54.89 8.94 39.33
C GLN A 350 56.29 8.43 38.99
N GLN A 351 57.20 9.37 38.72
CA GLN A 351 58.62 9.09 38.72
C GLN A 351 58.98 8.68 40.15
N SER A 352 58.89 7.38 40.42
CA SER A 352 59.55 6.72 41.54
C SER A 352 61.04 6.94 41.35
N ARG A 353 61.52 8.07 41.88
CA ARG A 353 62.92 8.45 41.85
C ARG A 353 63.65 7.56 42.85
N SER A 354 64.05 6.37 42.37
CA SER A 354 64.68 5.31 43.16
C SER A 354 66.04 5.73 43.72
N THR A 355 66.04 6.44 44.85
CA THR A 355 67.24 6.60 45.67
C THR A 355 67.49 5.33 46.47
N ILE A 356 68.44 4.52 45.99
CA ILE A 356 68.96 3.37 46.72
C ILE A 356 69.82 3.88 47.88
N THR A 357 69.36 3.66 49.10
CA THR A 357 70.20 3.64 50.31
C THR A 357 69.78 2.45 51.18
N SER A 358 70.63 1.44 51.24
CA SER A 358 70.43 0.22 52.03
C SER A 358 70.80 0.44 53.49
N PHE A 359 70.02 -0.08 54.45
CA PHE A 359 70.49 -0.57 55.77
C PHE A 359 69.36 -1.27 56.56
N GLY A 360 69.67 -2.43 57.18
CA GLY A 360 69.10 -2.84 58.48
C GLY A 360 67.89 -3.79 58.50
N THR A 361 68.12 -5.06 58.82
CA THR A 361 67.12 -6.07 59.21
C THR A 361 66.82 -6.00 60.72
N ILE A 362 65.59 -6.34 61.16
CA ILE A 362 65.27 -6.94 62.49
C ILE A 362 63.84 -7.58 62.46
N GLU A 363 63.60 -8.54 63.36
CA GLU A 363 62.54 -9.56 63.37
C GLU A 363 61.10 -9.15 63.82
N PRO A 364 60.06 -9.98 63.56
CA PRO A 364 58.67 -9.80 63.99
C PRO A 364 58.24 -10.72 65.17
N PHE A 365 57.17 -10.38 65.91
CA PHE A 365 56.26 -11.27 66.71
C PHE A 365 55.23 -10.41 67.50
N PRO A 366 54.14 -10.96 68.11
CA PRO A 366 53.23 -12.03 67.66
C PRO A 366 51.71 -11.66 67.79
N SER A 367 50.83 -12.51 67.25
CA SER A 367 49.36 -12.47 67.50
C SER A 367 48.95 -13.19 68.80
N PRO A 368 47.66 -13.11 69.20
CA PRO A 368 46.90 -14.37 69.31
C PRO A 368 45.45 -14.32 68.77
N SER A 369 44.81 -15.49 68.70
CA SER A 369 43.60 -15.79 67.90
C SER A 369 42.44 -16.42 68.72
N SER A 370 41.37 -16.86 68.02
CA SER A 370 40.31 -17.83 68.44
C SER A 370 39.00 -17.18 68.97
N THR A 371 37.77 -17.73 68.85
CA THR A 371 37.34 -19.15 68.71
C THR A 371 35.92 -19.32 68.08
N TYR A 372 35.78 -20.10 66.99
CA TYR A 372 34.69 -21.03 66.58
C TYR A 372 33.18 -20.64 66.44
N ALA A 373 32.47 -21.48 65.67
CA ALA A 373 31.01 -21.59 65.52
C ALA A 373 30.59 -23.08 65.75
N THR A 374 29.35 -23.61 65.63
CA THR A 374 28.09 -23.24 64.93
C THR A 374 26.93 -24.13 65.45
N LYS A 375 25.63 -23.78 65.27
CA LYS A 375 24.53 -24.67 64.74
C LYS A 375 23.06 -24.25 65.06
N PHE A 376 22.29 -24.07 63.97
CA PHE A 376 20.95 -24.65 63.63
C PHE A 376 19.62 -24.52 64.47
N ASN A 377 18.60 -24.03 63.73
CA ASN A 377 17.17 -24.41 63.64
C ASN A 377 16.10 -24.16 64.75
N GLY A 378 14.97 -23.56 64.31
CA GLY A 378 13.65 -23.68 64.95
C GLY A 378 12.65 -22.56 64.61
N GLY A 379 11.66 -22.80 63.72
CA GLY A 379 10.39 -22.06 63.66
C GLY A 379 9.27 -22.84 64.40
N PRO A 380 8.04 -22.31 64.62
CA PRO A 380 7.24 -21.54 63.65
C PRO A 380 6.46 -20.30 64.22
N SER A 381 5.56 -19.72 63.41
CA SER A 381 4.70 -18.52 63.64
C SER A 381 3.90 -18.51 64.96
N SER A 382 3.53 -17.37 65.57
CA SER A 382 2.62 -16.33 64.99
C SER A 382 2.43 -15.07 65.87
N ALA A 383 1.83 -14.03 65.28
CA ALA A 383 1.07 -12.91 65.88
C ALA A 383 1.76 -11.71 66.61
N ALA A 384 1.65 -10.54 65.93
CA ALA A 384 1.19 -9.22 66.42
C ALA A 384 2.15 -8.10 66.93
N LEU A 385 1.86 -6.87 66.45
CA LEU A 385 2.03 -5.53 67.08
C LEU A 385 3.47 -5.05 67.42
N THR A 386 4.08 -4.01 66.82
CA THR A 386 3.60 -2.62 66.66
C THR A 386 4.49 -1.71 65.77
N LYS A 387 3.86 -0.69 65.16
CA LYS A 387 4.33 0.70 64.84
C LYS A 387 5.57 0.94 63.94
N ARG A 388 5.28 1.60 62.80
CA ARG A 388 6.18 2.41 61.96
C ARG A 388 5.57 3.82 61.79
N PRO A 389 6.31 4.94 61.82
CA PRO A 389 5.78 6.27 61.48
C PRO A 389 5.72 6.52 59.96
N SER A 390 4.80 7.38 59.54
CA SER A 390 4.53 7.80 58.16
C SER A 390 4.97 9.27 57.90
N PRO A 391 5.12 9.69 56.62
CA PRO A 391 5.27 11.10 56.24
C PRO A 391 3.90 11.78 55.98
N PRO A 392 3.79 13.13 56.07
CA PRO A 392 2.59 13.89 55.71
C PRO A 392 2.50 14.25 54.21
N PRO A 393 1.31 14.66 53.69
CA PRO A 393 0.94 14.41 52.30
C PRO A 393 0.73 15.63 51.40
N ALA A 394 0.59 15.38 50.10
CA ALA A 394 0.01 16.31 49.14
C ALA A 394 -1.53 16.36 49.26
N ALA A 395 -2.14 17.48 48.85
CA ALA A 395 -3.59 17.66 48.83
C ALA A 395 -4.07 18.10 47.43
N ALA A 396 -5.14 17.44 46.95
CA ALA A 396 -5.85 17.82 45.73
C ALA A 396 -7.34 17.46 45.88
N PHE A 397 -8.19 18.49 45.84
CA PHE A 397 -9.66 18.49 45.62
C PHE A 397 -9.99 19.93 45.18
N GLY A 398 -11.04 20.26 44.42
CA GLY A 398 -12.14 19.47 43.86
C GLY A 398 -13.33 20.42 43.61
N PHE A 399 -13.91 20.35 42.40
CA PHE A 399 -15.06 21.12 41.89
C PHE A 399 -16.07 21.76 42.87
N ALA A 400 -16.49 23.00 42.59
CA ALA A 400 -17.90 23.42 42.45
C ALA A 400 -18.01 24.88 41.94
N ALA A 401 -19.19 25.31 41.50
CA ALA A 401 -19.42 26.57 40.79
C ALA A 401 -20.44 27.52 41.45
N SER A 402 -20.49 28.75 40.92
CA SER A 402 -21.65 29.66 40.81
C SER A 402 -21.82 30.82 41.82
N ASN A 403 -21.89 32.02 41.20
CA ASN A 403 -22.85 33.11 41.40
C ASN A 403 -22.61 34.31 42.35
N SER A 404 -22.70 35.49 41.71
CA SER A 404 -23.41 36.73 42.14
C SER A 404 -22.68 37.83 42.92
N GLY A 405 -23.02 39.09 42.57
CA GLY A 405 -22.48 40.36 43.12
C GLY A 405 -21.41 40.97 42.20
N ASP A 406 -21.67 41.86 41.24
CA ASP A 406 -22.61 43.00 41.09
C ASP A 406 -22.23 44.28 41.87
N SER A 407 -22.54 45.43 41.26
CA SER A 407 -22.41 46.84 41.68
C SER A 407 -21.14 47.64 41.37
N GLN A 408 -21.31 48.61 40.45
CA GLN A 408 -20.86 50.03 40.51
C GLN A 408 -19.35 50.32 40.32
N SER A 409 -18.90 51.39 39.64
CA SER A 409 -19.53 52.48 38.85
C SER A 409 -18.56 52.86 37.68
N GLU A 410 -18.64 53.92 36.86
CA GLU A 410 -19.49 55.13 36.80
C GLU A 410 -19.57 55.69 35.35
N ASP A 411 -20.28 56.81 35.15
CA ASP A 411 -20.39 57.54 33.87
C ASP A 411 -19.16 58.42 33.54
N ASN A 412 -18.89 58.68 32.25
CA ASN A 412 -19.07 60.04 31.67
C ASN A 412 -18.82 60.15 30.14
N GLN A 413 -19.23 61.30 29.60
CA GLN A 413 -19.55 61.57 28.18
C GLN A 413 -18.37 62.04 27.30
N ALA A 414 -18.62 62.09 25.98
CA ALA A 414 -17.79 62.62 24.89
C ALA A 414 -17.77 64.18 24.85
N PRO A 415 -17.28 64.93 23.82
CA PRO A 415 -16.64 64.56 22.53
C PRO A 415 -15.42 65.43 22.07
N GLU A 416 -14.88 65.19 20.85
CA GLU A 416 -14.14 66.11 19.91
C GLU A 416 -12.92 66.96 20.42
N ASP A 417 -11.96 67.47 19.62
CA ASP A 417 -11.32 67.16 18.32
C ASP A 417 -10.00 68.02 18.22
N LYS A 418 -9.08 67.68 17.29
CA LYS A 418 -7.94 68.49 16.77
C LYS A 418 -6.66 68.74 17.62
N GLY A 419 -5.65 67.90 17.36
CA GLY A 419 -4.63 68.29 16.36
C GLY A 419 -3.18 68.60 16.78
N ARG A 420 -2.22 67.78 16.31
CA ARG A 420 -0.94 68.25 15.74
C ARG A 420 -0.29 67.20 14.81
N GLN A 421 0.35 67.67 13.74
CA GLN A 421 1.17 66.90 12.76
C GLN A 421 2.67 66.94 13.17
N PRO A 422 3.66 66.50 12.34
CA PRO A 422 3.73 65.53 11.22
C PRO A 422 4.70 64.35 11.59
N VAL A 423 5.18 63.38 10.77
CA VAL A 423 5.79 63.36 9.43
C VAL A 423 5.86 61.93 8.81
N LEU A 424 5.86 61.89 7.47
CA LEU A 424 6.47 60.93 6.51
C LEU A 424 6.63 59.41 6.80
N SER A 425 5.88 58.63 6.01
CA SER A 425 6.39 57.69 4.96
C SER A 425 6.52 56.16 5.22
N TYR A 426 6.05 55.42 4.21
CA TYR A 426 6.19 53.99 3.82
C TYR A 426 6.33 52.90 4.92
N ALA A 427 5.32 52.06 5.20
CA ALA A 427 4.74 50.95 4.40
C ALA A 427 5.58 49.63 4.47
N LYS A 428 5.15 48.64 5.28
CA LYS A 428 4.28 47.46 4.96
C LYS A 428 5.09 46.25 4.42
N ALA A 429 4.78 44.99 4.76
CA ALA A 429 3.66 44.43 5.52
C ALA A 429 4.02 43.10 6.23
N ALA A 430 3.26 42.75 7.28
CA ALA A 430 3.25 41.42 7.91
C ALA A 430 1.84 41.11 8.47
N GLY A 431 1.52 39.83 8.68
CA GLY A 431 0.73 39.44 9.86
C GLY A 431 -0.76 39.07 9.72
N THR A 432 -1.05 37.82 9.36
CA THR A 432 -1.79 36.82 10.21
C THR A 432 -3.22 37.08 10.78
N GLN A 433 -4.18 36.26 10.32
CA GLN A 433 -5.32 35.56 11.00
C GLN A 433 -6.34 36.29 11.94
N SER A 434 -7.65 36.01 11.75
CA SER A 434 -8.44 35.09 12.60
C SER A 434 -9.88 34.88 12.08
N VAL A 435 -10.85 34.44 12.92
CA VAL A 435 -11.98 33.55 12.58
C VAL A 435 -13.36 34.07 13.05
N GLY A 436 -14.44 33.75 12.30
CA GLY A 436 -15.86 33.92 12.69
C GLY A 436 -16.48 35.28 12.27
N TYR A 437 -17.80 35.46 12.03
CA TYR A 437 -18.99 34.62 12.28
C TYR A 437 -20.08 34.84 11.20
N ILE A 438 -21.13 34.00 11.21
CA ILE A 438 -22.32 34.11 10.35
C ILE A 438 -23.24 35.27 10.76
N LYS A 439 -23.89 35.94 9.80
CA LYS A 439 -25.11 36.76 10.01
C LYS A 439 -26.30 36.18 9.24
N VAL A 440 -27.46 36.12 9.89
CA VAL A 440 -28.73 35.59 9.34
C VAL A 440 -29.73 36.73 9.12
N GLY A 441 -30.53 36.63 8.05
CA GLY A 441 -31.67 37.50 7.73
C GLY A 441 -31.75 37.79 6.21
N ARG A 442 -32.91 37.76 5.53
CA ARG A 442 -34.31 37.64 6.00
C ARG A 442 -35.18 37.01 4.88
N LEU A 443 -36.19 36.22 5.24
CA LEU A 443 -37.31 35.77 4.37
C LEU A 443 -38.23 36.98 4.02
N ALA A 444 -39.01 37.04 2.94
CA ALA A 444 -39.28 36.13 1.81
C ALA A 444 -39.89 36.92 0.62
N SER A 445 -39.94 36.31 -0.57
CA SER A 445 -41.12 36.35 -1.46
C SER A 445 -41.10 35.15 -2.42
N SER A 446 -42.25 34.74 -2.94
CA SER A 446 -42.45 33.52 -3.73
C SER A 446 -41.63 33.45 -5.02
N SER A 447 -41.11 32.26 -5.32
CA SER A 447 -41.06 31.56 -6.65
C SER A 447 -39.73 30.85 -6.91
N ASP A 448 -38.60 31.41 -6.47
CA ASP A 448 -37.27 30.96 -6.91
C ASP A 448 -36.51 30.14 -5.86
N VAL A 449 -36.42 28.82 -6.08
CA VAL A 449 -35.44 27.97 -5.41
C VAL A 449 -34.06 28.31 -5.95
N LEU A 450 -33.12 28.67 -5.06
CA LEU A 450 -31.71 28.95 -5.37
C LEU A 450 -31.01 27.75 -6.03
N MET A 451 -31.12 27.64 -7.34
CA MET A 451 -30.27 26.80 -8.17
C MET A 451 -29.11 27.67 -8.68
N GLY A 452 -27.95 27.57 -8.05
CA GLY A 452 -26.71 28.21 -8.51
C GLY A 452 -26.45 27.93 -10.00
N LYS A 453 -25.73 28.81 -10.71
CA LYS A 453 -25.60 28.85 -12.19
C LYS A 453 -25.10 27.53 -12.80
N CYS A 454 -26.03 26.60 -12.99
CA CYS A 454 -25.76 25.20 -13.27
C CYS A 454 -25.66 25.00 -14.78
N ARG A 455 -24.48 25.32 -15.35
CA ARG A 455 -24.15 24.97 -16.74
C ARG A 455 -24.02 23.46 -16.82
N ASN A 456 -24.85 22.78 -17.62
CA ASN A 456 -24.56 21.39 -18.03
C ASN A 456 -23.17 21.38 -18.67
N PRO A 457 -22.17 20.73 -18.06
CA PRO A 457 -20.82 20.78 -18.60
C PRO A 457 -20.73 19.94 -19.87
N GLN A 458 -19.82 20.34 -20.76
CA GLN A 458 -19.41 19.48 -21.85
C GLN A 458 -18.77 18.21 -21.28
N PRO A 459 -18.83 17.07 -22.00
CA PRO A 459 -17.93 15.96 -21.69
C PRO A 459 -16.47 16.49 -21.67
N PRO A 460 -15.62 15.99 -20.76
CA PRO A 460 -14.23 16.43 -20.67
C PRO A 460 -13.51 16.27 -22.00
N LYS A 461 -12.62 17.21 -22.35
CA LYS A 461 -11.70 17.06 -23.48
C LYS A 461 -10.51 16.12 -23.18
N THR A 462 -10.64 15.23 -22.20
CA THR A 462 -9.60 14.27 -21.83
C THR A 462 -9.84 12.95 -22.55
N GLU A 463 -8.81 12.39 -23.18
CA GLU A 463 -8.90 11.11 -23.90
C GLU A 463 -9.28 9.95 -22.97
N LYS A 464 -8.85 10.00 -21.71
CA LYS A 464 -9.16 8.99 -20.69
C LYS A 464 -10.49 9.26 -20.00
N ARG A 465 -11.29 8.20 -19.87
CA ARG A 465 -12.59 8.20 -19.17
C ARG A 465 -12.42 8.21 -17.65
N TYR A 466 -13.46 8.61 -16.92
CA TYR A 466 -13.46 8.58 -15.45
C TYR A 466 -14.86 8.65 -14.82
N PHE A 467 -14.96 8.33 -13.53
CA PHE A 467 -16.14 8.55 -12.70
C PHE A 467 -15.78 8.99 -11.26
N PHE A 468 -16.78 9.40 -10.49
CA PHE A 468 -16.62 9.90 -9.13
C PHE A 468 -17.16 8.95 -8.07
N LEU A 469 -16.53 8.95 -6.90
CA LEU A 469 -16.98 8.26 -5.69
C LEU A 469 -17.02 9.24 -4.51
N ASN A 470 -17.96 9.04 -3.58
CA ASN A 470 -17.96 9.73 -2.29
C ASN A 470 -16.99 9.07 -1.28
N LYS A 471 -16.92 9.59 -0.05
CA LYS A 471 -16.08 9.04 1.02
C LYS A 471 -16.39 7.56 1.35
N ALA A 472 -17.66 7.16 1.22
CA ALA A 472 -18.11 5.78 1.42
C ALA A 472 -17.91 4.88 0.19
N GLN A 473 -17.15 5.34 -0.82
CA GLN A 473 -16.94 4.67 -2.10
C GLN A 473 -18.23 4.33 -2.87
N GLN A 474 -19.30 5.11 -2.68
CA GLN A 474 -20.51 5.02 -3.49
C GLN A 474 -20.39 5.93 -4.70
N ARG A 475 -20.91 5.49 -5.85
CA ARG A 475 -20.84 6.24 -7.11
C ARG A 475 -21.71 7.49 -7.09
N VAL A 476 -21.06 8.61 -7.36
CA VAL A 476 -21.68 9.92 -7.50
C VAL A 476 -21.76 10.26 -8.98
N ASP A 477 -22.96 10.50 -9.47
CA ASP A 477 -23.18 10.88 -10.87
C ASP A 477 -22.86 12.35 -11.11
N TYR A 478 -22.60 12.67 -12.38
CA TYR A 478 -22.51 14.05 -12.78
C TYR A 478 -23.91 14.69 -12.68
N PRO A 479 -24.08 15.82 -11.95
CA PRO A 479 -25.37 16.48 -11.81
C PRO A 479 -25.94 16.89 -13.17
N LEU A 480 -27.09 16.31 -13.50
CA LEU A 480 -27.95 16.78 -14.58
C LEU A 480 -28.81 17.91 -14.02
N CYS A 481 -28.33 19.14 -14.16
CA CYS A 481 -28.80 20.28 -13.38
C CYS A 481 -30.28 20.64 -13.54
N ARG A 482 -30.91 20.33 -14.69
CA ARG A 482 -32.31 20.66 -15.00
C ARG A 482 -32.92 19.62 -15.93
N ALA A 483 -34.23 19.39 -15.81
CA ALA A 483 -35.01 18.83 -16.90
C ALA A 483 -34.90 19.75 -18.13
N PRO A 484 -34.80 19.22 -19.36
CA PRO A 484 -34.75 20.04 -20.56
C PRO A 484 -36.07 20.75 -20.84
N ASP A 485 -36.03 21.74 -21.73
CA ASP A 485 -37.19 22.45 -22.23
C ASP A 485 -38.25 21.47 -22.79
N THR A 486 -39.52 21.73 -22.51
CA THR A 486 -40.67 20.97 -23.02
C THR A 486 -40.66 20.84 -24.54
N LYS A 487 -40.23 21.89 -25.27
CA LYS A 487 -40.11 21.86 -26.73
C LYS A 487 -39.09 20.84 -27.21
N VAL A 488 -37.92 20.78 -26.57
CA VAL A 488 -36.85 19.82 -26.91
C VAL A 488 -37.28 18.38 -26.62
N ARG A 489 -38.07 18.15 -25.57
CA ARG A 489 -38.71 16.86 -25.32
C ARG A 489 -39.61 16.47 -26.48
N GLU A 490 -40.53 17.36 -26.85
CA GLU A 490 -41.55 17.11 -27.89
C GLU A 490 -40.90 16.86 -29.26
N GLU A 491 -39.88 17.63 -29.65
CA GLU A 491 -39.09 17.39 -30.86
C GLU A 491 -38.43 15.99 -30.90
N VAL A 492 -37.84 15.55 -29.79
CA VAL A 492 -37.17 14.23 -29.71
C VAL A 492 -38.19 13.09 -29.70
N GLU A 493 -39.31 13.25 -29.00
CA GLU A 493 -40.38 12.25 -28.96
C GLU A 493 -41.12 12.15 -30.31
N GLU A 494 -41.28 13.27 -31.02
CA GLU A 494 -41.82 13.26 -32.38
C GLU A 494 -40.87 12.53 -33.35
N LYS A 495 -39.55 12.72 -33.23
CA LYS A 495 -38.56 11.97 -34.02
C LYS A 495 -38.58 10.47 -33.72
N ILE A 496 -38.67 10.08 -32.45
CA ILE A 496 -38.85 8.66 -32.05
C ILE A 496 -40.11 8.07 -32.70
N ARG A 497 -41.24 8.79 -32.65
CA ARG A 497 -42.51 8.39 -33.27
C ARG A 497 -42.40 8.25 -34.79
N LYS A 498 -41.73 9.20 -35.47
CA LYS A 498 -41.48 9.16 -36.93
C LYS A 498 -40.60 7.96 -37.32
N ASN A 499 -39.54 7.72 -36.56
CA ASN A 499 -38.56 6.65 -36.82
C ASN A 499 -39.04 5.26 -36.37
N ARG A 500 -40.17 5.18 -35.64
CA ARG A 500 -40.71 3.95 -35.02
C ARG A 500 -39.75 3.21 -34.07
N ALA A 501 -38.66 3.85 -33.65
CA ALA A 501 -37.61 3.29 -32.82
C ALA A 501 -37.01 4.36 -31.90
N ASN A 502 -36.50 3.92 -30.74
CA ASN A 502 -35.79 4.80 -29.80
C ASN A 502 -34.36 5.09 -30.30
N PHE A 503 -33.82 6.26 -29.96
CA PHE A 503 -32.41 6.58 -30.23
C PHE A 503 -31.45 5.69 -29.42
N CYS A 504 -30.38 5.21 -30.05
CA CYS A 504 -29.37 4.42 -29.36
C CYS A 504 -28.55 5.31 -28.41
N ASN A 505 -28.72 5.11 -27.10
CA ASN A 505 -27.97 5.86 -26.08
C ASN A 505 -26.45 5.71 -26.25
N GLY A 506 -25.96 4.51 -26.57
CA GLY A 506 -24.54 4.25 -26.80
C GLY A 506 -23.98 5.05 -27.98
N TYR A 507 -24.65 4.98 -29.13
CA TYR A 507 -24.25 5.74 -30.31
C TYR A 507 -24.33 7.25 -30.09
N HIS A 508 -25.48 7.77 -29.64
CA HIS A 508 -25.71 9.22 -29.63
C HIS A 508 -25.07 9.97 -28.46
N LEU A 509 -24.85 9.32 -27.31
CA LEU A 509 -24.29 9.97 -26.12
C LEU A 509 -22.78 9.78 -25.95
N ILE A 510 -22.26 8.61 -26.34
CA ILE A 510 -20.86 8.22 -26.10
C ILE A 510 -20.12 7.79 -27.37
N ASN A 511 -20.73 7.94 -28.55
CA ASN A 511 -20.19 7.56 -29.86
C ASN A 511 -19.74 6.08 -29.94
N ARG A 512 -20.34 5.19 -29.15
CA ARG A 512 -20.02 3.74 -29.12
C ARG A 512 -21.29 2.92 -28.89
N CYS A 513 -21.76 2.23 -29.93
CA CYS A 513 -22.82 1.22 -29.79
C CYS A 513 -22.19 -0.16 -29.56
N LYS A 514 -22.66 -0.91 -28.56
CA LYS A 514 -22.11 -2.25 -28.23
C LYS A 514 -22.26 -3.24 -29.40
N HIS A 515 -23.45 -3.27 -30.03
CA HIS A 515 -23.74 -4.10 -31.21
C HIS A 515 -22.84 -3.82 -32.42
N LEU A 516 -22.31 -2.58 -32.56
CA LEU A 516 -21.42 -2.22 -33.67
C LEU A 516 -19.92 -2.35 -33.32
N ALA A 517 -19.56 -2.42 -32.03
CA ALA A 517 -18.18 -2.30 -31.59
C ALA A 517 -17.50 -3.63 -31.26
N GLU A 518 -18.26 -4.72 -31.09
CA GLU A 518 -17.77 -5.98 -30.50
C GLU A 518 -18.13 -7.22 -31.34
N ASN A 519 -18.63 -7.07 -32.58
CA ASN A 519 -19.09 -8.16 -33.47
C ASN A 519 -20.13 -9.14 -32.89
N HIS A 520 -20.65 -8.87 -31.69
CA HIS A 520 -21.61 -9.70 -30.99
C HIS A 520 -23.04 -9.18 -31.19
N HIS A 521 -23.90 -10.06 -31.73
CA HIS A 521 -25.37 -9.96 -31.78
C HIS A 521 -25.97 -8.84 -32.65
N GLY A 522 -25.88 -9.04 -33.97
CA GLY A 522 -26.89 -8.57 -34.94
C GLY A 522 -26.99 -7.04 -35.18
N PRO A 523 -27.97 -6.61 -36.01
CA PRO A 523 -28.28 -5.19 -36.17
C PRO A 523 -28.83 -4.61 -34.85
N CYS A 524 -28.59 -3.33 -34.62
CA CYS A 524 -29.10 -2.65 -33.43
C CYS A 524 -30.53 -2.13 -33.69
N ASP A 525 -31.50 -2.53 -32.86
CA ASP A 525 -32.91 -2.12 -32.95
C ASP A 525 -33.16 -0.62 -32.68
N TYR A 526 -32.12 0.12 -32.32
CA TYR A 526 -32.19 1.54 -31.94
C TYR A 526 -31.66 2.43 -33.07
N THR A 527 -32.28 3.59 -33.28
CA THR A 527 -31.91 4.50 -34.36
C THR A 527 -30.47 5.03 -34.21
N HIS A 528 -29.62 4.64 -35.15
CA HIS A 528 -28.36 5.30 -35.51
C HIS A 528 -28.60 6.30 -36.66
N GLY A 529 -27.68 7.24 -36.89
CA GLY A 529 -27.82 8.24 -37.96
C GLY A 529 -27.24 9.60 -37.57
N GLU A 530 -27.83 10.68 -38.09
CA GLU A 530 -27.34 12.05 -37.89
C GLU A 530 -27.14 12.41 -36.40
N PRO A 531 -26.07 13.15 -36.05
CA PRO A 531 -25.82 13.57 -34.68
C PRO A 531 -26.96 14.42 -34.10
N LEU A 532 -27.54 13.96 -32.99
CA LEU A 532 -28.53 14.74 -32.23
C LEU A 532 -27.97 16.11 -31.77
N SER A 533 -28.84 17.11 -31.75
CA SER A 533 -28.52 18.45 -31.25
C SER A 533 -28.06 18.42 -29.79
N LYS A 534 -27.29 19.43 -29.34
CA LYS A 534 -26.77 19.50 -27.96
C LYS A 534 -27.88 19.43 -26.91
N GLU A 535 -29.06 20.00 -27.18
CA GLU A 535 -30.21 19.92 -26.28
C GLU A 535 -30.91 18.55 -26.33
N ALA A 536 -31.06 17.95 -27.52
CA ALA A 536 -31.58 16.59 -27.65
C ALA A 536 -30.69 15.55 -26.93
N LYS A 537 -29.36 15.69 -27.01
CA LYS A 537 -28.41 14.83 -26.27
C LYS A 537 -28.53 15.01 -24.75
N LYS A 538 -28.77 16.23 -24.25
CA LYS A 538 -29.04 16.46 -22.81
C LYS A 538 -30.34 15.78 -22.38
N TYR A 539 -31.40 15.83 -23.19
CA TYR A 539 -32.64 15.13 -22.89
C TYR A 539 -32.46 13.61 -22.86
N LEU A 540 -31.73 13.06 -23.82
CA LEU A 540 -31.45 11.62 -23.87
C LEU A 540 -30.59 11.16 -22.68
N TRP A 541 -29.60 11.96 -22.24
CA TRP A 541 -28.87 11.76 -20.98
C TRP A 541 -29.80 11.79 -19.75
N TYR A 542 -30.74 12.73 -19.69
CA TYR A 542 -31.74 12.82 -18.61
C TYR A 542 -32.65 11.60 -18.57
N LYS A 543 -33.14 11.12 -19.72
CA LYS A 543 -33.91 9.88 -19.83
C LYS A 543 -33.09 8.66 -19.37
N ALA A 544 -31.84 8.55 -19.80
CA ALA A 544 -30.95 7.45 -19.40
C ALA A 544 -30.69 7.43 -17.88
N ARG A 545 -30.33 8.58 -17.27
CA ARG A 545 -30.11 8.69 -15.82
C ARG A 545 -31.37 8.58 -14.97
N SER A 546 -32.56 8.68 -15.58
CA SER A 546 -33.84 8.42 -14.89
C SER A 546 -34.14 6.93 -14.69
N VAL A 547 -33.36 6.04 -15.30
CA VAL A 547 -33.42 4.58 -15.10
C VAL A 547 -32.40 4.18 -14.04
N VAL A 548 -32.79 3.35 -13.09
CA VAL A 548 -31.90 2.85 -12.03
C VAL A 548 -30.88 1.87 -12.61
N CYS A 549 -29.60 2.08 -12.32
CA CYS A 549 -28.54 1.14 -12.66
C CYS A 549 -28.71 -0.19 -11.92
N LYS A 550 -28.55 -1.33 -12.61
CA LYS A 550 -28.62 -2.67 -12.00
C LYS A 550 -27.64 -2.86 -10.84
N ASN A 551 -26.48 -2.20 -10.91
CA ASN A 551 -25.42 -2.29 -9.89
C ASN A 551 -25.49 -1.15 -8.86
N GLY A 552 -26.53 -0.29 -8.90
CA GLY A 552 -26.74 0.80 -7.92
C GLY A 552 -25.52 1.69 -7.70
N SER A 553 -25.30 2.11 -6.44
CA SER A 553 -24.14 2.89 -6.01
C SER A 553 -22.79 2.20 -6.25
N ASP A 554 -22.79 0.89 -6.42
CA ASP A 554 -21.58 0.08 -6.39
C ASP A 554 -21.05 -0.20 -7.81
N CYS A 555 -21.76 0.32 -8.82
CA CYS A 555 -21.33 0.32 -10.20
C CYS A 555 -19.93 0.95 -10.37
N ARG A 556 -19.05 0.26 -11.11
CA ARG A 556 -17.70 0.71 -11.51
C ARG A 556 -17.50 0.78 -13.03
N GLU A 557 -18.55 0.57 -13.80
CA GLU A 557 -18.54 0.68 -15.27
C GLU A 557 -18.28 2.13 -15.68
N ASP A 558 -17.12 2.43 -16.26
CA ASP A 558 -16.67 3.79 -16.57
C ASP A 558 -17.76 4.62 -17.27
N TYR A 559 -18.45 4.01 -18.25
CA TYR A 559 -19.43 4.67 -19.11
C TYR A 559 -20.89 4.24 -18.86
N CYS A 560 -21.25 3.96 -17.60
CA CYS A 560 -22.63 3.69 -17.26
C CYS A 560 -23.53 4.93 -17.45
N LEU A 561 -24.58 4.76 -18.26
CA LEU A 561 -25.54 5.81 -18.63
C LEU A 561 -26.76 5.88 -17.69
N ALA A 562 -26.97 4.85 -16.86
CA ALA A 562 -28.07 4.76 -15.89
C ALA A 562 -27.76 5.55 -14.61
N GLY A 563 -28.77 5.90 -13.82
CA GLY A 563 -28.59 6.61 -12.55
C GLY A 563 -28.12 5.68 -11.42
N HIS A 564 -27.19 6.15 -10.59
CA HIS A 564 -26.68 5.43 -9.40
C HIS A 564 -27.19 6.03 -8.09
N HIS A 565 -27.83 7.21 -8.12
CA HIS A 565 -28.50 7.82 -6.98
C HIS A 565 -29.68 8.69 -7.43
N CYS A 566 -30.51 9.12 -6.48
CA CYS A 566 -31.57 10.08 -6.75
C CYS A 566 -30.97 11.47 -7.02
N ALA A 567 -31.45 12.17 -8.05
CA ALA A 567 -31.02 13.54 -8.37
C ALA A 567 -31.41 14.57 -7.28
N TRP A 568 -32.44 14.26 -6.48
CA TRP A 568 -32.92 15.08 -5.36
C TRP A 568 -32.44 14.60 -3.98
N GLY A 569 -31.65 13.53 -3.91
CA GLY A 569 -31.12 12.98 -2.65
C GLY A 569 -32.19 12.78 -1.57
N LYS A 570 -31.96 13.38 -0.40
CA LYS A 570 -32.86 13.34 0.77
C LYS A 570 -34.12 14.20 0.59
N ASP A 571 -34.05 15.24 -0.24
CA ASP A 571 -35.15 16.19 -0.50
C ASP A 571 -36.11 15.72 -1.61
N CYS A 572 -36.06 14.42 -1.93
CA CYS A 572 -36.89 13.82 -2.96
C CYS A 572 -38.37 13.83 -2.57
N ARG A 573 -39.14 14.70 -3.23
CA ARG A 573 -40.60 14.85 -3.05
C ARG A 573 -41.40 13.56 -3.22
N TYR A 574 -40.87 12.58 -3.95
CA TYR A 574 -41.52 11.29 -4.21
C TYR A 574 -41.28 10.22 -3.13
N LYS A 575 -40.40 10.46 -2.14
CA LYS A 575 -40.13 9.55 -1.00
C LYS A 575 -40.09 8.06 -1.40
N ASP A 576 -40.97 7.22 -0.85
CA ASP A 576 -41.00 5.76 -1.08
C ASP A 576 -41.58 5.32 -2.42
N ASP A 577 -42.20 6.23 -3.17
CA ASP A 577 -42.63 6.04 -4.55
C ASP A 577 -41.51 6.37 -5.55
N CYS A 578 -40.39 6.91 -5.08
CA CYS A 578 -39.25 7.17 -5.93
C CYS A 578 -38.61 5.86 -6.41
N ARG A 579 -38.38 5.74 -7.74
CA ARG A 579 -37.58 4.66 -8.33
C ARG A 579 -36.19 4.51 -7.67
N PHE A 580 -35.64 5.61 -7.14
CA PHE A 580 -34.35 5.66 -6.45
C PHE A 580 -34.43 5.57 -4.92
N LYS A 581 -35.55 5.14 -4.32
CA LYS A 581 -35.76 5.19 -2.86
C LYS A 581 -34.64 4.58 -2.00
N LYS A 582 -34.07 3.44 -2.43
CA LYS A 582 -32.93 2.78 -1.75
C LYS A 582 -31.63 3.61 -1.75
N MET A 583 -31.60 4.71 -2.51
CA MET A 583 -30.41 5.55 -2.78
C MET A 583 -30.63 7.03 -2.37
N HIS A 584 -31.68 7.36 -1.62
CA HIS A 584 -31.92 8.71 -1.10
C HIS A 584 -30.88 9.15 -0.05
N GLY A 585 -30.23 8.20 0.63
CA GLY A 585 -29.22 8.46 1.66
C GLY A 585 -27.79 8.66 1.16
N ILE A 586 -27.53 8.55 -0.15
CA ILE A 586 -26.17 8.65 -0.71
C ILE A 586 -25.67 10.10 -0.60
N ASP A 587 -24.47 10.25 -0.04
CA ASP A 587 -23.73 11.51 -0.04
C ASP A 587 -23.25 11.83 -1.47
N LEU A 588 -23.62 13.01 -1.97
CA LEU A 588 -23.29 13.48 -3.32
C LEU A 588 -21.99 14.32 -3.34
N GLU A 589 -21.31 14.47 -2.21
CA GLU A 589 -19.94 14.98 -2.18
C GLU A 589 -19.00 14.03 -2.93
N ARG A 590 -18.38 14.55 -4.00
CA ARG A 590 -17.34 13.83 -4.74
C ARG A 590 -16.05 13.92 -3.94
N PHE A 591 -15.47 12.78 -3.58
CA PHE A 591 -14.25 12.71 -2.80
C PHE A 591 -13.10 12.01 -3.55
N TYR A 592 -13.41 10.99 -4.36
CA TYR A 592 -12.44 10.33 -5.24
C TYR A 592 -12.83 10.45 -6.71
N VAL A 593 -11.82 10.43 -7.58
CA VAL A 593 -11.94 10.18 -9.02
C VAL A 593 -11.28 8.83 -9.35
N VAL A 594 -11.92 8.05 -10.19
CA VAL A 594 -11.40 6.79 -10.76
C VAL A 594 -11.27 7.00 -12.25
N HIS A 595 -10.09 6.75 -12.82
CA HIS A 595 -9.85 6.85 -14.26
C HIS A 595 -9.86 5.46 -14.91
N GLU A 596 -10.23 5.41 -16.19
CA GLU A 596 -10.13 4.20 -17.00
C GLU A 596 -8.69 3.66 -17.03
N GLY A 597 -8.55 2.38 -16.69
CA GLY A 597 -7.26 1.69 -16.50
C GLY A 597 -6.63 1.86 -15.12
N ASP A 598 -7.08 2.82 -14.29
CA ASP A 598 -6.61 2.99 -12.90
C ASP A 598 -7.57 2.29 -11.91
N PRO A 599 -7.22 1.13 -11.32
CA PRO A 599 -8.11 0.44 -10.37
C PRO A 599 -8.24 1.14 -9.00
N CYS A 600 -7.45 2.19 -8.75
CA CYS A 600 -7.32 2.83 -7.44
C CYS A 600 -8.00 4.21 -7.44
N PRO A 601 -9.03 4.45 -6.60
CA PRO A 601 -9.62 5.78 -6.45
C PRO A 601 -8.62 6.81 -5.92
N LYS A 602 -8.40 7.88 -6.68
CA LYS A 602 -7.49 8.98 -6.31
C LYS A 602 -8.29 10.08 -5.62
N PRO A 603 -7.87 10.60 -4.44
CA PRO A 603 -8.60 11.67 -3.77
C PRO A 603 -8.57 12.93 -4.63
N ILE A 604 -9.73 13.57 -4.79
CA ILE A 604 -9.84 14.85 -5.49
C ILE A 604 -9.18 15.89 -4.61
N ARG A 605 -7.99 16.36 -5.00
CA ARG A 605 -7.33 17.49 -4.33
C ARG A 605 -8.27 18.69 -4.41
N ARG A 606 -8.81 19.11 -3.26
CA ARG A 606 -9.47 20.42 -3.15
C ARG A 606 -8.37 21.48 -3.32
N VAL A 607 -8.50 22.28 -4.37
CA VAL A 607 -7.72 23.51 -4.60
C VAL A 607 -8.43 24.67 -3.91
#